data_AF-J9BQ09-F1
#
_entry.id   AF-J9BQ09-F1
#
_cell.length_a   1.000
_cell.length_b   1.000
_cell.length_c   1.000
_cell.angle_alpha   90.00
_cell.angle_beta   90.00
_cell.angle_gamma   90.00
#
_symmetry.space_group_name_H-M   'P 1'
#
loop_
_entity.id
_entity.type
_entity.pdbx_description
1 polymer ?
#
loop_
_entity_poly.entity_id
_entity_poly.type
_entity_poly.pdbx_seq_one_letter_code
_entity_poly.pdbx_strand_id
1 'polypeptide(L)' 'MNPYIIEGVTLVFYNGERERLTVVESKEISRHPRVIREQILDKFSTMANPPVDVELKIRWL' A
#
# COMPACT_ATOMS: atom_id res chain seq x y z
N MET A 1 -18.33 1.82 -7.69
CA MET A 1 -17.30 1.66 -6.65
C MET A 1 -17.27 2.94 -5.86
N ASN A 2 -17.41 2.85 -4.54
CA ASN A 2 -17.31 4.05 -3.71
C ASN A 2 -15.85 4.49 -3.66
N PRO A 3 -15.57 5.79 -3.86
CA PRO A 3 -14.21 6.30 -3.75
C PRO A 3 -13.71 6.08 -2.32
N TYR A 4 -12.41 5.83 -2.20
CA TYR A 4 -11.76 5.72 -0.90
C TYR A 4 -10.42 6.43 -0.94
N ILE A 5 -9.96 6.79 0.26
CA ILE A 5 -8.71 7.50 0.49
C ILE A 5 -7.75 6.54 1.18
N ILE A 6 -6.53 6.42 0.66
CA ILE A 6 -5.45 5.71 1.37
C ILE A 6 -4.78 6.72 2.30
N GLU A 7 -4.98 6.55 3.61
CA GLU A 7 -4.39 7.39 4.65
C GLU A 7 -2.99 6.88 5.06
N GLY A 8 -2.64 5.64 4.72
CA GLY A 8 -1.33 5.09 5.02
C GLY A 8 -1.10 3.74 4.37
N VAL A 9 0.16 3.41 4.19
CA VAL A 9 0.64 2.12 3.71
C VAL A 9 1.66 1.60 4.69
N THR A 10 1.53 0.35 5.12
CA THR A 10 2.56 -0.35 5.90
C THR A 10 3.10 -1.49 5.05
N LEU A 11 4.39 -1.46 4.78
CA LEU A 11 5.13 -2.53 4.12
C LEU A 11 5.61 -3.52 5.19
N VAL A 12 5.38 -4.81 4.98
CA VAL A 12 5.84 -5.88 5.87
C VAL A 12 6.86 -6.72 5.12
N PHE A 13 8.08 -6.78 5.63
CA PHE A 13 9.20 -7.47 5.00
C PHE A 13 9.47 -8.86 5.63
N TYR A 14 10.19 -9.73 4.92
CA TYR A 14 10.52 -11.09 5.38
C TYR A 14 11.34 -11.11 6.68
N ASN A 15 12.13 -10.07 6.90
CA ASN A 15 12.96 -9.89 8.09
C ASN A 15 12.15 -9.43 9.33
N GLY A 16 10.83 -9.28 9.20
CA GLY A 16 9.96 -8.80 10.26
C GLY A 16 9.97 -7.28 10.44
N GLU A 17 10.72 -6.55 9.62
CA GLU A 17 10.64 -5.09 9.59
C GLU A 17 9.29 -4.66 9.02
N ARG A 18 8.76 -3.59 9.61
CA ARG A 18 7.50 -2.96 9.22
C ARG A 18 7.77 -1.50 8.94
N GLU A 19 7.68 -1.11 7.68
CA GLU A 19 7.91 0.27 7.27
C GLU A 19 6.57 0.94 7.01
N ARG A 20 6.24 1.95 7.82
CA ARG A 20 5.03 2.73 7.64
C ARG A 20 5.32 3.92 6.72
N LEU A 21 4.79 3.84 5.52
CA LEU A 21 4.77 4.92 4.55
C LEU A 21 3.51 5.77 4.76
N THR A 22 3.70 6.98 5.28
CA THR A 22 2.64 7.99 5.30
C THR A 22 2.40 8.44 3.86
N VAL A 23 1.19 8.22 3.35
CA VAL A 23 0.81 8.73 2.03
C VAL A 23 0.57 10.22 2.18
N VAL A 24 1.52 11.02 1.66
CA VAL A 24 1.47 12.49 1.74
C VAL A 24 0.42 13.08 0.77
N GLU A 25 0.00 12.30 -0.24
CA GLU A 25 -0.94 12.76 -1.26
C GLU A 25 -2.01 11.69 -1.53
N SER A 26 -3.12 11.78 -0.82
CA SER A 26 -4.22 10.81 -0.96
C SER A 26 -5.23 11.30 -1.99
N LYS A 27 -4.98 11.04 -3.27
CA LYS A 27 -5.96 11.28 -4.35
C LYS A 27 -7.11 10.27 -4.21
N GLU A 28 -8.35 10.67 -4.55
CA GLU A 28 -9.49 9.74 -4.60
C GLU A 28 -9.16 8.54 -5.48
N ILE A 29 -9.08 7.35 -4.88
CA ILE A 29 -8.76 6.14 -5.62
C ILE A 29 -10.06 5.48 -6.06
N SER A 30 -10.27 5.48 -7.37
CA SER A 30 -11.38 4.76 -8.02
C SER A 30 -11.03 3.33 -8.44
N ARG A 31 -9.82 2.84 -8.10
CA ARG A 31 -9.33 1.47 -8.38
C ARG A 31 -9.61 0.55 -7.20
N HIS A 32 -9.60 -0.77 -7.39
CA HIS A 32 -9.79 -1.71 -6.27
C HIS A 32 -8.57 -1.70 -5.34
N PRO A 33 -8.75 -1.76 -4.00
CA PRO A 33 -7.64 -1.86 -3.04
C PRO A 33 -6.68 -3.02 -3.30
N ARG A 34 -7.15 -4.09 -3.95
CA ARG A 34 -6.34 -5.25 -4.31
C ARG A 34 -5.33 -4.89 -5.39
N VAL A 35 -5.78 -4.20 -6.44
CA VAL A 35 -4.92 -3.72 -7.53
C VAL A 35 -3.86 -2.76 -7.01
N ILE A 36 -4.21 -1.90 -6.04
CA ILE A 36 -3.24 -0.98 -5.43
C ILE A 36 -2.19 -1.74 -4.61
N ARG A 37 -2.60 -2.75 -3.82
CA ARG A 37 -1.64 -3.62 -3.09
C ARG A 37 -0.68 -4.31 -4.05
N GLU A 38 -1.19 -4.91 -5.11
CA GLU A 38 -0.37 -5.60 -6.11
C GLU A 38 0.58 -4.62 -6.81
N GLN A 39 0.13 -3.41 -7.19
CA GLN A 39 1.03 -2.40 -7.77
C GLN A 39 2.12 -1.93 -6.82
N ILE A 40 1.81 -1.82 -5.52
CA ILE A 40 2.80 -1.46 -4.51
C ILE A 40 3.81 -2.60 -4.37
N LEU A 41 3.35 -3.84 -4.16
CA LEU A 41 4.22 -5.02 -4.09
C LEU A 41 5.10 -5.14 -5.34
N ASP A 42 4.54 -4.99 -6.53
CA ASP A 42 5.25 -5.06 -7.81
C ASP A 42 6.33 -3.99 -7.92
N LYS A 43 6.03 -2.74 -7.52
CA LYS A 43 7.04 -1.66 -7.48
C LYS A 43 8.20 -1.99 -6.53
N PHE A 44 7.90 -2.52 -5.36
CA PHE A 44 8.92 -2.89 -4.37
C PHE A 44 9.55 -4.25 -4.64
N SER A 45 9.04 -5.04 -5.61
CA SER A 45 9.60 -6.34 -6.00
C SER A 45 11.01 -6.24 -6.59
N THR A 46 11.42 -5.04 -7.02
CA THR A 46 12.76 -4.78 -7.54
C THR A 46 13.80 -4.46 -6.46
N MET A 47 13.36 -4.28 -5.20
CA MET A 47 14.28 -4.13 -4.08
C MET A 47 14.97 -5.45 -3.74
N ALA A 48 16.20 -5.36 -3.24
CA ALA A 48 16.94 -6.53 -2.73
C ALA A 48 16.19 -7.24 -1.58
N ASN A 49 15.37 -6.51 -0.83
CA ASN A 49 14.46 -7.04 0.19
C ASN A 49 13.04 -6.57 -0.12
N PRO A 50 12.28 -7.31 -0.95
CA PRO A 50 10.93 -6.92 -1.28
C PRO A 50 9.99 -7.17 -0.08
N PRO A 51 8.98 -6.31 0.12
CA PRO A 51 7.94 -6.56 1.11
C PRO A 51 7.10 -7.77 0.70
N VAL A 52 6.76 -8.60 1.69
CA VAL A 52 5.92 -9.81 1.54
C VAL A 52 4.45 -9.43 1.55
N ASP A 53 4.11 -8.41 2.32
CA ASP A 53 2.73 -7.97 2.48
C ASP A 53 2.65 -6.44 2.59
N VAL A 54 1.47 -5.93 2.23
CA VAL A 54 1.16 -4.50 2.23
C VAL A 54 -0.18 -4.28 2.91
N GLU A 55 -0.13 -3.64 4.07
CA GLU A 55 -1.33 -3.21 4.78
C GLU A 55 -1.71 -1.79 4.34
N LEU A 56 -2.87 -1.65 3.71
CA LEU A 56 -3.42 -0.36 3.32
C LEU A 56 -4.38 0.14 4.39
N LYS A 57 -4.10 1.31 4.96
CA LYS A 57 -5.05 2.02 5.80
C LYS A 57 -5.96 2.85 4.91
N ILE A 58 -7.21 2.39 4.77
CA ILE A 58 -8.20 2.96 3.86
C ILE A 58 -9.32 3.61 4.66
N ARG A 59 -9.69 4.81 4.25
CA ARG A 59 -10.89 5.52 4.71
C ARG A 59 -11.89 5.60 3.57
N TRP A 60 -13.06 5.01 3.77
CA TRP A 60 -14.17 5.07 2.83
C TRP A 60 -14.84 6.45 2.90
N LEU A 61 -15.20 7.00 1.74
CA LEU A 61 -15.98 8.24 1.59
C LEU A 61 -17.49 7.95 1.52
#